data_AF-A0A6I2WUB5-F1
#
_entry.id   AF-A0A6I2WUB5-F1
#
_cell.length_a   1.000
_cell.length_b   1.000
_cell.length_c   1.000
_cell.angle_alpha   90.00
_cell.angle_beta   90.00
_cell.angle_gamma   90.00
#
_symmetry.space_group_name_H-M   'P 1'
#
loop_
_entity.id
_entity.type
_entity.pdbx_description
1 polymer ?
#
loop_
_entity_poly.entity_id
_entity_poly.type
_entity_poly.pdbx_seq_one_letter_code
_entity_poly.pdbx_strand_id
1 'polypeptide(L)'
;MACRWCSGRPACDTVYMSGFSSGVLLAPNHTAQVTVGMARLAEDLGYDSVWVADEGVRTRDVFVTMTAIATATRTLRIGTGLVNPYTRHPALTAAAIASIDELSGGRAFLVYGAGGSLSLGPLGIER
;
A
#
# COMPACT_ATOMS: atom_id res chain seq x y z
N MET A 1 -23.24 14.04 7.29
CA MET A 1 -22.14 13.45 8.08
C MET A 1 -20.87 13.56 7.25
N ALA A 2 -20.01 14.54 7.53
CA ALA A 2 -18.75 14.72 6.79
C ALA A 2 -17.76 13.63 7.22
N CYS A 3 -17.08 13.02 6.25
CA CYS A 3 -16.04 12.02 6.50
C CYS A 3 -14.95 12.67 7.36
N ARG A 4 -14.80 12.22 8.61
CA ARG A 4 -13.82 12.72 9.60
C ARG A 4 -12.36 12.56 9.15
N TRP A 5 -12.13 11.91 8.01
CA TRP A 5 -10.84 11.66 7.37
C TRP A 5 -10.17 12.90 6.74
N CYS A 6 -10.95 13.90 6.31
CA CYS A 6 -10.37 15.06 5.60
C CYS A 6 -10.12 16.29 6.48
N SER A 7 -10.73 16.40 7.65
CA SER A 7 -10.59 17.58 8.50
C SER A 7 -9.29 17.54 9.31
N GLY A 8 -8.29 18.33 8.89
CA GLY A 8 -7.10 18.63 9.71
C GLY A 8 -5.81 17.91 9.34
N ARG A 9 -5.74 17.21 8.19
CA ARG A 9 -4.46 16.69 7.67
C ARG A 9 -3.85 17.69 6.68
N PRO A 10 -2.57 18.11 6.85
CA PRO A 10 -1.86 18.97 5.89
C PRO A 10 -1.74 18.36 4.48
N ALA A 11 -2.08 17.08 4.31
CA ALA A 11 -2.03 16.38 3.03
C ALA A 11 -3.05 16.87 1.98
N CYS A 12 -4.06 17.66 2.35
CA CYS A 12 -5.04 18.17 1.38
C CYS A 12 -4.54 19.41 0.62
N ASP A 13 -3.51 20.10 1.10
CA ASP A 13 -3.10 21.43 0.62
C ASP A 13 -1.76 21.45 -0.14
N THR A 14 -1.22 20.32 -0.64
CA THR A 14 0.11 20.37 -1.31
C THR A 14 0.25 19.42 -2.48
N VAL A 15 -0.37 19.75 -3.60
CA VAL A 15 0.14 19.35 -4.92
C VAL A 15 1.25 20.33 -5.29
N TYR A 16 2.41 20.21 -4.64
CA TYR A 16 3.74 20.65 -5.11
C TYR A 16 4.75 20.23 -4.04
N MET A 17 5.09 18.93 -3.97
CA MET A 17 6.33 18.53 -3.31
C MET A 17 7.47 18.96 -4.24
N SER A 18 8.04 20.14 -3.99
CA SER A 18 9.25 20.61 -4.66
C SER A 18 10.45 19.81 -4.14
N GLY A 19 10.59 18.57 -4.60
CA GLY A 19 11.65 17.65 -4.25
C GLY A 19 11.49 16.31 -4.98
N PHE A 20 12.60 15.67 -5.33
CA PHE A 20 12.59 14.31 -5.85
C PHE A 20 12.20 13.35 -4.71
N SER A 21 11.20 12.49 -4.95
CA SER A 21 10.84 11.42 -4.01
C SER A 21 11.15 10.05 -4.62
N SER A 22 11.83 9.22 -3.84
CA SER A 22 12.24 7.87 -4.20
C SER A 22 11.33 6.83 -3.56
N GLY A 23 11.03 5.76 -4.31
CA GLY A 23 10.23 4.66 -3.82
C GLY A 23 10.65 3.33 -4.41
N VAL A 24 10.36 2.24 -3.70
CA VAL A 24 10.63 0.88 -4.15
C VAL A 24 9.36 0.04 -4.17
N LEU A 25 9.12 -0.66 -5.28
CA LEU A 25 8.03 -1.63 -5.42
C LEU A 25 8.52 -3.01 -4.98
N LEU A 26 7.86 -3.58 -3.98
CA LEU A 26 8.10 -4.94 -3.49
C LEU A 26 6.95 -5.83 -3.93
N ALA A 27 7.26 -6.86 -4.73
CA ALA A 27 6.35 -7.96 -4.96
C ALA A 27 6.45 -8.95 -3.78
N PRO A 28 5.36 -9.26 -3.06
CA PRO A 28 5.40 -10.15 -1.89
C PRO A 28 5.46 -11.64 -2.31
N ASN A 29 6.51 -11.98 -3.06
CA ASN A 29 6.76 -13.30 -3.67
C ASN A 29 7.62 -14.18 -2.75
N HIS A 30 8.26 -13.57 -1.76
CA HIS A 30 9.00 -14.23 -0.69
C HIS A 30 8.14 -14.37 0.57
N THR A 31 8.70 -14.94 1.64
CA THR A 31 8.02 -14.95 2.94
C THR A 31 7.78 -13.52 3.42
N ALA A 32 6.75 -13.32 4.25
CA ALA A 32 6.43 -12.00 4.80
C ALA A 32 7.64 -11.37 5.53
N GLN A 33 8.44 -12.20 6.22
CA GLN A 33 9.65 -11.77 6.92
C GLN A 33 10.71 -11.21 5.97
N VAL A 34 10.90 -11.82 4.80
CA VAL A 34 11.84 -11.31 3.78
C VAL A 34 11.36 -9.97 3.24
N THR A 35 10.08 -9.84 2.92
CA THR A 35 9.51 -8.57 2.44
C THR A 35 9.60 -7.45 3.49
N VAL A 36 9.36 -7.77 4.77
CA VAL A 36 9.56 -6.83 5.88
C VAL A 36 11.03 -6.44 6.02
N GLY A 37 11.96 -7.39 5.86
CA GLY A 37 13.40 -7.11 5.86
C GLY A 37 13.82 -6.16 4.74
N MET A 38 13.28 -6.36 3.53
CA MET A 38 13.50 -5.44 2.40
C MET A 38 12.95 -4.04 2.67
N ALA A 39 11.77 -3.93 3.30
CA ALA A 39 11.19 -2.64 3.64
C ALA A 39 12.01 -1.90 4.72
N ARG A 40 12.52 -2.62 5.71
CA ARG A 40 13.46 -2.04 6.70
C ARG A 40 14.74 -1.55 6.05
N LEU A 41 15.32 -2.36 5.17
CA LEU A 41 16.51 -1.96 4.42
C LEU A 41 16.24 -0.71 3.56
N ALA A 42 15.07 -0.62 2.92
CA ALA A 42 14.69 0.56 2.16
C ALA A 42 14.57 1.81 3.07
N GLU A 43 13.99 1.68 4.26
CA GLU A 43 13.94 2.75 5.26
C GLU A 43 15.35 3.19 5.70
N ASP A 44 16.22 2.24 6.03
CA ASP A 44 17.61 2.51 6.46
C ASP A 44 18.44 3.20 5.36
N LEU A 45 18.14 2.90 4.09
CA LEU A 45 18.76 3.54 2.92
C LEU A 45 18.16 4.91 2.57
N GLY A 46 17.13 5.35 3.28
CA GLY A 46 16.52 6.68 3.11
C GLY A 46 15.52 6.77 1.95
N TYR A 47 14.93 5.66 1.50
CA TYR A 47 13.79 5.72 0.58
C TYR A 47 12.58 6.38 1.25
N ASP A 48 11.80 7.15 0.49
CA ASP A 48 10.62 7.83 1.04
C ASP A 48 9.40 6.90 1.16
N SER A 49 9.32 5.90 0.26
CA SER A 49 8.15 5.04 0.16
C SER A 49 8.45 3.62 -0.26
N VAL A 50 7.59 2.70 0.20
CA VAL A 50 7.50 1.34 -0.29
C VAL A 50 6.10 1.07 -0.83
N TRP A 51 6.06 0.36 -1.94
CA TRP A 51 4.85 0.00 -2.65
C TRP A 51 4.75 -1.52 -2.65
N VAL A 52 3.63 -2.07 -2.22
CA VAL A 52 3.42 -3.52 -2.17
C VAL A 52 2.53 -3.93 -3.34
N ALA A 53 3.06 -4.78 -4.21
CA ALA A 53 2.31 -5.22 -5.39
C ALA A 53 1.15 -6.15 -5.02
N ASP A 54 -0.02 -5.89 -5.60
CA ASP A 54 -1.18 -6.80 -5.56
C ASP A 54 -1.26 -7.56 -6.89
N GLU A 55 -0.72 -8.79 -6.90
CA GLU A 55 -0.77 -9.70 -8.05
C GLU A 55 -1.78 -10.83 -7.82
N GLY A 56 -2.81 -10.58 -7.00
CA GLY A 56 -3.85 -11.56 -6.68
C GLY A 56 -3.28 -12.78 -5.95
N VAL A 57 -3.70 -13.97 -6.38
CA VAL A 57 -3.39 -15.25 -5.68
C VAL A 57 -1.95 -15.74 -5.90
N ARG A 58 -1.14 -15.04 -6.71
CA ARG A 58 0.26 -15.44 -6.98
C ARG A 58 1.21 -14.99 -5.86
N THR A 59 0.79 -14.03 -5.04
CA THR A 59 1.64 -13.37 -4.04
C THR A 59 0.92 -13.33 -2.70
N ARG A 60 1.61 -12.92 -1.63
CA ARG A 60 0.96 -12.80 -0.31
C ARG A 60 0.03 -11.59 -0.34
N ASP A 61 -1.02 -11.64 0.48
CA ASP A 61 -2.00 -10.55 0.55
C ASP A 61 -1.32 -9.20 0.80
N VAL A 62 -1.67 -8.24 -0.05
CA VAL A 62 -1.10 -6.89 -0.06
C VAL A 62 -1.33 -6.16 1.27
N PHE A 63 -2.52 -6.25 1.86
CA PHE A 63 -2.86 -5.55 3.10
C PHE A 63 -2.17 -6.19 4.30
N VAL A 64 -2.12 -7.52 4.39
CA VAL A 64 -1.38 -8.24 5.44
C VAL A 64 0.10 -7.89 5.37
N THR A 65 0.68 -7.85 4.17
CA THR A 65 2.08 -7.47 3.96
C THR A 65 2.33 -6.01 4.36
N MET A 66 1.44 -5.09 3.95
CA MET A 66 1.53 -3.68 4.36
C MET A 66 1.41 -3.52 5.88
N THR A 67 0.51 -4.25 6.55
CA THR A 67 0.40 -4.24 8.02
C THR A 67 1.70 -4.69 8.67
N ALA A 68 2.31 -5.78 8.18
CA ALA A 68 3.58 -6.26 8.70
C ALA A 68 4.69 -5.22 8.55
N ILE A 69 4.78 -4.56 7.38
CA ILE A 69 5.74 -3.47 7.14
C ILE A 69 5.45 -2.27 8.06
N ALA A 70 4.18 -1.90 8.22
CA ALA A 70 3.76 -0.76 9.05
C ALA A 70 4.23 -0.90 10.50
N THR A 71 4.09 -2.11 11.07
CA THR A 71 4.55 -2.39 12.44
C THR A 71 6.07 -2.52 12.57
N ALA A 72 6.78 -2.67 11.46
CA ALA A 72 8.22 -2.96 11.44
C ALA A 72 9.11 -1.78 11.02
N THR A 73 8.51 -0.68 10.54
CA THR A 73 9.14 0.55 10.04
C THR A 73 8.57 1.78 10.76
N ARG A 74 9.24 2.94 10.70
CA ARG A 74 8.86 4.13 11.49
C ARG A 74 8.55 5.38 10.67
N THR A 75 9.22 5.57 9.54
CA THR A 75 9.15 6.79 8.71
C THR A 75 8.72 6.51 7.29
N LEU A 76 8.98 5.30 6.78
CA LEU A 76 8.69 4.89 5.40
C LEU A 76 7.20 5.01 5.09
N ARG A 77 6.82 5.68 4.00
CA ARG A 77 5.43 5.67 3.52
C ARG A 77 5.09 4.33 2.89
N ILE A 78 3.90 3.81 3.11
CA ILE A 78 3.54 2.44 2.70
C ILE A 78 2.29 2.48 1.85
N GLY A 79 2.36 2.00 0.60
CA GLY A 79 1.21 2.00 -0.27
C GLY A 79 1.00 0.72 -1.05
N THR A 80 -0.20 0.58 -1.59
CA THR A 80 -0.50 -0.46 -2.57
C THR A 80 0.14 -0.12 -3.92
N GLY A 81 0.55 -1.12 -4.69
CA GLY A 81 1.10 -0.94 -6.04
C GLY A 81 0.61 -1.97 -7.04
N LEU A 82 -0.68 -2.05 -7.40
CA LEU A 82 -1.85 -1.28 -6.98
C LEU A 82 -3.03 -2.25 -6.81
N VAL A 83 -4.03 -1.90 -6.00
CA VAL A 83 -5.24 -2.74 -5.82
C VAL A 83 -6.31 -2.39 -6.86
N ASN A 84 -7.33 -3.24 -6.96
CA ASN A 84 -8.38 -3.13 -7.97
C ASN A 84 -9.79 -3.38 -7.36
N PRO A 85 -10.88 -2.96 -8.01
CA PRO A 85 -12.24 -3.11 -7.48
C PRO A 85 -12.84 -4.51 -7.65
N TYR A 86 -12.19 -5.39 -8.42
CA TYR A 86 -12.75 -6.69 -8.78
C TYR A 86 -12.39 -7.77 -7.76
N THR A 87 -11.17 -7.74 -7.21
CA THR A 87 -10.68 -8.77 -6.28
C THR A 87 -11.10 -8.54 -4.83
N ARG A 88 -11.46 -7.30 -4.47
CA ARG A 88 -11.91 -6.93 -3.12
C ARG A 88 -12.93 -5.80 -3.20
N HIS A 89 -14.03 -5.93 -2.47
CA HIS A 89 -15.08 -4.91 -2.41
C HIS A 89 -14.49 -3.55 -1.99
N PRO A 90 -14.78 -2.43 -2.70
CA PRO A 90 -14.15 -1.13 -2.43
C PRO A 90 -14.31 -0.65 -0.98
N ALA A 91 -15.45 -0.90 -0.35
CA ALA A 91 -15.65 -0.56 1.06
C ALA A 91 -14.73 -1.33 2.01
N LEU A 92 -14.40 -2.60 1.70
CA LEU A 92 -13.44 -3.39 2.48
C LEU A 92 -12.02 -2.92 2.23
N THR A 93 -11.69 -2.51 1.01
CA THR A 93 -10.41 -1.87 0.69
C THR A 93 -10.23 -0.56 1.47
N ALA A 94 -11.27 0.27 1.54
CA ALA A 94 -11.26 1.51 2.31
C ALA A 94 -11.07 1.25 3.83
N ALA A 95 -11.77 0.25 4.38
CA ALA A 95 -11.60 -0.14 5.77
C ALA A 95 -10.17 -0.65 6.06
N ALA A 96 -9.64 -1.51 5.19
CA ALA A 96 -8.30 -2.08 5.36
C ALA A 96 -7.21 -1.01 5.32
N ILE A 97 -7.23 -0.10 4.34
CA ILE A 97 -6.23 0.97 4.29
C ILE A 97 -6.35 1.93 5.48
N ALA A 98 -7.57 2.19 5.96
CA ALA A 98 -7.76 3.04 7.13
C ALA A 98 -7.16 2.43 8.41
N SER A 99 -7.31 1.11 8.60
CA SER A 99 -6.67 0.41 9.72
C SER A 99 -5.14 0.42 9.62
N ILE A 100 -4.58 0.29 8.41
CA ILE A 100 -3.12 0.35 8.21
C ILE A 100 -2.61 1.78 8.42
N ASP A 101 -3.38 2.79 8.01
CA ASP A 101 -3.06 4.19 8.26
C ASP A 101 -2.94 4.48 9.76
N GLU A 102 -3.89 3.98 10.57
CA GLU A 102 -3.84 4.07 12.04
C GLU A 102 -2.59 3.35 12.60
N LEU A 103 -2.36 2.09 12.21
CA LEU A 103 -1.22 1.30 12.69
C LEU A 103 0.14 1.89 12.29
N SER A 104 0.21 2.55 11.14
CA SER A 104 1.43 3.17 10.63
C SER A 104 1.67 4.58 11.17
N GLY A 105 0.70 5.20 11.85
CA GLY A 105 0.79 6.58 12.29
C GLY A 105 0.63 7.60 11.15
N GLY A 106 -0.25 7.33 10.18
CA GLY A 106 -0.56 8.24 9.08
C GLY A 106 0.35 8.09 7.84
N ARG A 107 1.10 6.99 7.72
CA ARG A 107 2.06 6.74 6.64
C ARG A 107 1.48 5.93 5.47
N ALA A 108 0.27 5.41 5.61
CA ALA A 108 -0.34 4.57 4.61
C ALA A 108 -0.96 5.40 3.46
N PHE A 109 -0.90 4.88 2.24
CA PHE A 109 -1.61 5.47 1.11
C PHE A 109 -2.18 4.40 0.18
N LEU A 110 -3.29 4.73 -0.49
CA LEU A 110 -3.98 3.82 -1.39
C LEU A 110 -3.71 4.22 -2.84
N VAL A 111 -3.24 3.27 -3.63
CA VAL A 111 -3.24 3.38 -5.09
C VAL A 111 -4.18 2.33 -5.66
N TYR A 112 -5.08 2.82 -6.50
CA TYR A 112 -6.20 2.10 -7.06
C TYR A 112 -6.10 2.12 -8.57
N GLY A 113 -6.35 0.99 -9.22
CA GLY A 113 -6.28 0.89 -10.67
C GLY A 113 -7.29 -0.11 -11.24
N ALA A 114 -7.28 -0.23 -12.56
CA ALA A 114 -8.24 -1.04 -13.30
C ALA A 114 -8.03 -2.57 -13.15
N GLY A 115 -6.96 -3.01 -12.49
CA GLY A 115 -6.59 -4.44 -12.41
C GLY A 115 -5.86 -4.95 -13.66
N GLY A 116 -4.94 -5.88 -13.45
CA GLY A 116 -4.13 -6.49 -14.52
C GLY A 116 -4.49 -7.94 -14.77
N SER A 117 -4.04 -8.50 -15.89
CA SER A 117 -4.24 -9.92 -16.21
C SER A 117 -3.65 -10.86 -15.14
N LEU A 118 -2.55 -10.46 -14.49
CA LEU A 118 -1.93 -11.23 -13.40
C LEU A 118 -2.84 -11.42 -12.19
N SER A 119 -3.62 -10.40 -11.82
CA SER A 119 -4.51 -10.44 -10.65
C SER A 119 -5.90 -10.98 -10.99
N LEU A 120 -6.41 -10.68 -12.19
CA LEU A 120 -7.78 -11.02 -12.61
C LEU A 120 -7.89 -12.38 -13.30
N GLY A 121 -6.91 -12.74 -14.13
CA GLY A 121 -6.94 -13.98 -14.93
C GLY A 121 -7.07 -15.25 -14.10
N PRO A 122 -6.29 -15.43 -13.01
CA PRO A 122 -6.43 -16.61 -12.14
C PRO A 122 -7.79 -16.73 -11.45
N LEU A 123 -8.55 -15.64 -11.36
CA LEU A 123 -9.90 -15.61 -10.77
C LEU A 123 -11.01 -15.75 -11.83
N GLY A 124 -10.66 -15.83 -13.11
CA GLY A 124 -11.64 -15.89 -14.21
C GLY A 124 -12.44 -14.60 -14.36
N ILE A 125 -11.89 -13.45 -13.97
CA ILE A 125 -12.55 -12.15 -14.08
C ILE A 125 -12.16 -11.48 -15.40
N GLU A 126 -13.14 -11.23 -16.27
CA GLU A 126 -12.97 -10.48 -17.51
C GLU A 126 -13.24 -8.98 -17.30
N ARG A 127 -12.48 -8.10 -17.98
CA ARG A 127 -12.66 -6.64 -17.95
C ARG A 127 -12.41 -5.98 -19.29
#